data_AF-A0A6L9S6Q5-F1
#
_entry.id   AF-A0A6L9S6Q5-F1
#
_cell.length_a   1.000
_cell.length_b   1.000
_cell.length_c   1.000
_cell.angle_alpha   90.00
_cell.angle_beta   90.00
_cell.angle_gamma   90.00
#
_symmetry.space_group_name_H-M   'P 1'
#
loop_
_entity.id
_entity.type
_entity.pdbx_description
1 polymer ?
#
loop_
_entity_poly.entity_id
_entity_poly.type
_entity_poly.pdbx_seq_one_letter_code
_entity_poly.pdbx_strand_id
1 'polypeptide(L)'
;METATPDDAPPANLLVVTGAADWPADCAARLSRLPVAASSLAYLNPQQAPRAHELRSRLRVITSSSPAEARAFSSYLGSHRRVRVVGSPQTDHLPVHRPEPDTVLVLTSVTYPDETGGAAPGTELLLACAERLAAAGAHVVVGMHPREDPSLWDRYEISDVPSVQAAGRAEAAIGIPGTVFPLIVAAGVPVVGCVDPALTVPDYLLDVCSSTIDDAALAVGAVGTAELPGEDVRYDAIGPVGGSADRLLDAWERAARPHPQRR
;
A
#
# COMPACT_ATOMS: atom_id res chain seq x y z
N MET A 1 16.06 4.06 -14.19
CA MET A 1 14.88 3.93 -15.07
C MET A 1 14.98 5.07 -16.07
N GLU A 2 14.87 4.78 -17.36
CA GLU A 2 14.96 5.80 -18.41
C GLU A 2 13.59 6.50 -18.50
N THR A 3 13.55 7.81 -18.25
CA THR A 3 12.33 8.61 -18.31
C THR A 3 12.24 9.25 -19.69
N ALA A 4 11.14 9.00 -20.42
CA ALA A 4 10.87 9.64 -21.71
C ALA A 4 9.83 10.75 -21.55
N THR A 5 9.94 11.81 -22.34
CA THR A 5 8.86 12.80 -22.48
C THR A 5 7.76 12.21 -23.38
N PRO A 6 6.52 12.71 -23.30
CA PRO A 6 5.47 12.31 -24.25
C PRO A 6 5.83 12.50 -25.72
N ASP A 7 6.75 13.42 -26.03
CA ASP A 7 7.18 13.71 -27.40
C ASP A 7 8.23 12.70 -27.91
N ASP A 8 8.97 12.08 -26.99
CA ASP A 8 10.01 11.08 -27.28
C ASP A 8 9.54 9.63 -27.07
N ALA A 9 8.39 9.45 -26.39
CA ALA A 9 7.86 8.14 -26.09
C ALA A 9 7.33 7.44 -27.36
N PRO A 10 7.51 6.10 -27.49
CA PRO A 10 6.89 5.35 -28.57
C PRO A 10 5.35 5.46 -28.50
N PRO A 11 4.64 5.29 -29.62
CA PRO A 11 3.18 5.34 -29.65
C PRO A 11 2.54 4.42 -28.60
N ALA A 12 1.77 5.00 -27.70
CA ALA A 12 1.05 4.28 -26.66
C ALA A 12 -0.42 4.02 -27.07
N ASN A 13 -0.98 2.91 -26.61
CA ASN A 13 -2.37 2.52 -26.89
C ASN A 13 -3.25 2.60 -25.64
N LEU A 14 -2.68 2.91 -24.49
CA LEU A 14 -3.35 2.97 -23.20
C LEU A 14 -2.59 3.93 -22.27
N LEU A 15 -3.32 4.77 -21.55
CA LEU A 15 -2.80 5.51 -20.42
C LEU A 15 -3.16 4.78 -19.14
N VAL A 16 -2.17 4.39 -18.34
CA VAL A 16 -2.39 3.84 -16.99
C VAL A 16 -2.23 4.97 -15.98
N VAL A 17 -3.21 5.14 -15.10
CA VAL A 17 -3.16 6.12 -14.01
C VAL A 17 -3.38 5.45 -12.66
N THR A 18 -2.69 5.96 -11.65
CA THR A 18 -2.82 5.55 -10.24
C THR A 18 -3.50 6.68 -9.47
N GLY A 19 -4.82 6.59 -9.33
CA GLY A 19 -5.63 7.65 -8.72
C GLY A 19 -6.15 8.70 -9.71
N ALA A 20 -6.74 9.75 -9.15
CA ALA A 20 -7.46 10.81 -9.86
C ALA A 20 -7.33 12.17 -9.12
N ALA A 21 -6.26 12.32 -8.35
CA ALA A 21 -5.81 13.61 -7.84
C ALA A 21 -5.23 14.47 -8.98
N ASP A 22 -4.74 15.66 -8.66
CA ASP A 22 -4.35 16.66 -9.67
C ASP A 22 -3.34 16.11 -10.70
N TRP A 23 -2.26 15.49 -10.23
CA TRP A 23 -1.23 14.95 -11.13
C TRP A 23 -1.76 13.87 -12.11
N PRO A 24 -2.43 12.78 -11.67
CA PRO A 24 -3.05 11.83 -12.59
C PRO A 24 -4.05 12.45 -13.57
N ALA A 25 -4.85 13.43 -13.11
CA ALA A 25 -5.83 14.10 -13.95
C ALA A 25 -5.16 14.99 -15.02
N ASP A 26 -4.09 15.69 -14.68
CA ASP A 26 -3.31 16.51 -15.62
C ASP A 26 -2.61 15.65 -16.68
N CYS A 27 -2.05 14.51 -16.28
CA CYS A 27 -1.52 13.53 -17.24
C CYS A 27 -2.61 13.06 -18.21
N ALA A 28 -3.80 12.76 -17.69
CA ALA A 28 -4.92 12.35 -18.53
C ALA A 28 -5.39 13.46 -19.47
N ALA A 29 -5.45 14.71 -19.01
CA ALA A 29 -5.82 15.85 -19.84
C ALA A 29 -4.80 16.07 -20.98
N ARG A 30 -3.50 16.00 -20.68
CA ARG A 30 -2.42 16.15 -21.67
C ARG A 30 -2.44 15.02 -22.71
N LEU A 31 -2.73 13.79 -22.29
CA LEU A 31 -2.79 12.61 -23.15
C LEU A 31 -4.24 12.24 -23.51
N SER A 32 -5.01 13.23 -23.96
CA SER A 32 -6.48 13.16 -24.11
C SER A 32 -7.02 12.08 -25.06
N ARG A 33 -6.20 11.61 -26.01
CA ARG A 33 -6.61 10.64 -27.05
C ARG A 33 -6.53 9.18 -26.61
N LEU A 34 -5.83 8.88 -25.52
CA LEU A 34 -5.62 7.50 -25.07
C LEU A 34 -6.82 7.00 -24.26
N PRO A 35 -7.23 5.72 -24.38
CA PRO A 35 -8.08 5.11 -23.37
C PRO A 35 -7.36 5.08 -22.02
N VAL A 36 -8.11 5.05 -20.91
CA VAL A 36 -7.55 5.08 -19.56
C VAL A 36 -7.78 3.76 -18.84
N ALA A 37 -6.73 3.21 -18.22
CA ALA A 37 -6.82 2.19 -17.19
C ALA A 37 -6.52 2.84 -15.84
N ALA A 38 -7.45 2.75 -14.89
CA ALA A 38 -7.20 3.19 -13.51
C ALA A 38 -6.80 1.99 -12.66
N SER A 39 -5.66 2.05 -11.99
CA SER A 39 -5.16 0.95 -11.15
C SER A 39 -4.84 1.47 -9.76
N SER A 40 -5.45 0.89 -8.73
CA SER A 40 -5.08 1.17 -7.34
C SER A 40 -3.82 0.40 -6.99
N LEU A 41 -2.74 1.11 -6.71
CA LEU A 41 -1.45 0.56 -6.28
C LEU A 41 -1.04 1.04 -4.87
N ALA A 42 -1.88 1.86 -4.24
CA ALA A 42 -1.74 2.37 -2.89
C ALA A 42 -3.14 2.62 -2.32
N TYR A 43 -3.27 2.59 -0.99
CA TYR A 43 -4.58 2.80 -0.38
C TYR A 43 -5.06 4.23 -0.65
N LEU A 44 -6.36 4.35 -0.90
CA LEU A 44 -7.03 5.62 -1.07
C LEU A 44 -8.24 5.64 -0.15
N ASN A 45 -8.52 6.80 0.42
CA ASN A 45 -9.75 7.01 1.16
C ASN A 45 -10.96 6.88 0.21
N PRO A 46 -12.09 6.30 0.68
CA PRO A 46 -13.28 6.07 -0.14
C PRO A 46 -14.07 7.36 -0.44
N GLN A 47 -13.39 8.50 -0.51
CA GLN A 47 -13.95 9.80 -0.84
C GLN A 47 -13.67 10.09 -2.31
N GLN A 48 -14.71 10.48 -3.05
CA GLN A 48 -14.56 10.75 -4.47
C GLN A 48 -13.54 11.87 -4.70
N ALA A 49 -12.53 11.62 -5.54
CA ALA A 49 -11.58 12.66 -5.92
C ALA A 49 -12.29 13.77 -6.72
N PRO A 50 -11.97 15.06 -6.47
CA PRO A 50 -12.62 16.19 -7.15
C PRO A 50 -12.61 16.06 -8.69
N ARG A 51 -11.48 15.57 -9.24
CA ARG A 51 -11.23 15.45 -10.68
C ARG A 51 -11.52 14.06 -11.24
N ALA A 52 -12.07 13.13 -10.44
CA ALA A 52 -12.42 11.79 -10.89
C ALA A 52 -13.35 11.78 -12.12
N HIS A 53 -14.23 12.78 -12.22
CA HIS A 53 -15.17 12.93 -13.32
C HIS A 53 -14.49 13.09 -14.69
N GLU A 54 -13.27 13.65 -14.74
CA GLU A 54 -12.49 13.88 -15.97
C GLU A 54 -12.04 12.57 -16.64
N LEU A 55 -11.90 11.48 -15.85
CA LEU A 55 -11.42 10.19 -16.34
C LEU A 55 -12.55 9.27 -16.83
N ARG A 56 -13.79 9.49 -16.36
CA ARG A 56 -14.90 8.51 -16.45
C ARG A 56 -15.24 8.07 -17.87
N SER A 57 -15.24 9.01 -18.82
CA SER A 57 -15.62 8.76 -20.22
C SER A 57 -14.60 7.90 -20.96
N ARG A 58 -13.33 7.96 -20.55
CA ARG A 58 -12.20 7.26 -21.20
C ARG A 58 -11.77 6.00 -20.48
N LEU A 59 -12.22 5.80 -19.25
CA LEU A 59 -11.94 4.63 -18.46
C LEU A 59 -12.32 3.37 -19.26
N ARG A 60 -11.44 2.37 -19.29
CA ARG A 60 -11.65 1.07 -19.95
C ARG A 60 -11.65 -0.06 -18.95
N VAL A 61 -10.73 -0.02 -18.00
CA VAL A 61 -10.59 -1.00 -16.93
C VAL A 61 -10.27 -0.27 -15.63
N ILE A 62 -10.78 -0.82 -14.53
CA ILE A 62 -10.40 -0.44 -13.18
C ILE A 62 -9.81 -1.69 -12.53
N THR A 63 -8.63 -1.57 -11.95
CA THR A 63 -7.99 -2.67 -11.21
C THR A 63 -7.69 -2.26 -9.77
N SER A 64 -7.68 -3.23 -8.87
CA SER A 64 -7.26 -3.08 -7.47
C SER A 64 -6.53 -4.33 -7.01
N SER A 65 -5.78 -4.19 -5.92
CA SER A 65 -5.06 -5.28 -5.27
C SER A 65 -6.03 -6.22 -4.57
N SER A 66 -7.04 -5.68 -3.87
CA SER A 66 -7.95 -6.48 -3.05
C SER A 66 -9.44 -6.11 -3.24
N PRO A 67 -10.37 -6.96 -2.77
CA PRO A 67 -11.79 -6.62 -2.72
C PRO A 67 -12.13 -5.38 -1.88
N ALA A 68 -11.49 -5.17 -0.73
CA ALA A 68 -11.69 -3.98 0.09
C ALA A 68 -11.22 -2.72 -0.62
N GLU A 69 -10.01 -2.76 -1.20
CA GLU A 69 -9.48 -1.66 -2.00
C GLU A 69 -10.35 -1.42 -3.23
N ALA A 70 -10.93 -2.47 -3.84
CA ALA A 70 -11.86 -2.33 -4.97
C ALA A 70 -13.07 -1.45 -4.60
N ARG A 71 -13.66 -1.67 -3.42
CA ARG A 71 -14.80 -0.89 -2.93
C ARG A 71 -14.39 0.57 -2.71
N ALA A 72 -13.26 0.79 -2.02
CA ALA A 72 -12.75 2.14 -1.77
C ALA A 72 -12.42 2.89 -3.07
N PHE A 73 -11.74 2.23 -4.00
CA PHE A 73 -11.31 2.82 -5.26
C PHE A 73 -12.47 3.10 -6.21
N SER A 74 -13.51 2.26 -6.20
CA SER A 74 -14.75 2.52 -6.94
C SER A 74 -15.42 3.82 -6.48
N SER A 75 -15.50 4.02 -5.15
CA SER A 75 -16.03 5.26 -4.55
C SER A 75 -15.13 6.46 -4.85
N TYR A 76 -13.80 6.28 -4.74
CA TYR A 76 -12.81 7.31 -5.06
C TYR A 76 -12.92 7.82 -6.50
N LEU A 77 -13.16 6.93 -7.47
CA LEU A 77 -13.40 7.30 -8.88
C LEU A 77 -14.84 7.79 -9.13
N GLY A 78 -15.75 7.61 -8.18
CA GLY A 78 -17.19 7.77 -8.35
C GLY A 78 -17.68 7.01 -9.58
N SER A 79 -17.25 5.76 -9.71
CA SER A 79 -17.60 4.87 -10.82
C SER A 79 -18.45 3.72 -10.33
N HIS A 80 -19.41 3.28 -11.14
CA HIS A 80 -20.18 2.05 -10.92
C HIS A 80 -19.65 0.87 -11.74
N ARG A 81 -18.52 1.05 -12.44
CA ARG A 81 -17.91 -0.02 -13.23
C ARG A 81 -17.33 -1.07 -12.31
N ARG A 82 -17.43 -2.34 -12.72
CA ARG A 82 -16.80 -3.44 -11.99
C ARG A 82 -15.29 -3.22 -11.93
N VAL A 83 -14.76 -3.22 -10.72
CA VAL A 83 -13.32 -3.23 -10.46
C VAL A 83 -12.82 -4.67 -10.51
N ARG A 84 -11.70 -4.90 -11.20
CA ARG A 84 -11.04 -6.19 -11.28
C ARG A 84 -9.97 -6.30 -10.20
N VAL A 85 -10.19 -7.20 -9.26
CA VAL A 85 -9.17 -7.57 -8.28
C VAL A 85 -8.08 -8.38 -8.98
N VAL A 86 -6.85 -7.89 -8.96
CA VAL A 86 -5.69 -8.52 -9.62
C VAL A 86 -4.58 -8.90 -8.64
N GLY A 87 -4.66 -8.47 -7.38
CA GLY A 87 -3.57 -8.62 -6.41
C GLY A 87 -2.53 -7.50 -6.55
N SER A 88 -1.63 -7.39 -5.57
CA SER A 88 -0.50 -6.47 -5.67
C SER A 88 0.70 -7.18 -6.29
N PRO A 89 1.35 -6.64 -7.34
CA PRO A 89 2.61 -7.18 -7.87
C PRO A 89 3.72 -7.33 -6.81
N GLN A 90 3.65 -6.57 -5.71
CA GLN A 90 4.59 -6.69 -4.58
C GLN A 90 4.44 -8.03 -3.83
N THR A 91 3.36 -8.79 -4.09
CA THR A 91 3.13 -10.12 -3.53
C THR A 91 3.67 -11.26 -4.40
N ASP A 92 4.27 -10.97 -5.56
CA ASP A 92 4.73 -12.01 -6.49
C ASP A 92 6.03 -12.69 -6.04
N HIS A 93 6.81 -11.98 -5.22
CA HIS A 93 8.11 -12.45 -4.71
C HIS A 93 8.23 -12.21 -3.20
N LEU A 94 7.20 -12.61 -2.45
CA LEU A 94 7.24 -12.51 -0.99
C LEU A 94 8.39 -13.35 -0.40
N PRO A 95 9.01 -12.89 0.70
CA PRO A 95 10.03 -13.70 1.37
C PRO A 95 9.40 -14.96 1.98
N VAL A 96 10.25 -15.95 2.23
CA VAL A 96 9.86 -17.07 3.10
C VAL A 96 9.94 -16.58 4.54
N HIS A 97 8.86 -16.71 5.30
CA HIS A 97 8.85 -16.38 6.73
C HIS A 97 9.71 -17.37 7.51
N ARG A 98 10.81 -16.86 8.05
CA ARG A 98 11.79 -17.54 8.91
C ARG A 98 12.18 -16.57 10.02
N PRO A 99 11.32 -16.40 11.03
CA PRO A 99 11.54 -15.43 12.08
C PRO A 99 12.85 -15.72 12.82
N GLU A 100 13.63 -14.67 13.02
CA GLU A 100 14.77 -14.64 13.93
C GLU A 100 14.24 -14.42 15.36
N PRO A 101 14.81 -15.09 16.38
CA PRO A 101 14.34 -14.93 17.76
C PRO A 101 14.29 -13.47 18.20
N ASP A 102 13.21 -13.09 18.90
CA ASP A 102 13.01 -11.78 19.50
C ASP A 102 13.05 -10.61 18.51
N THR A 103 12.91 -10.87 17.20
CA THR A 103 13.07 -9.85 16.15
C THR A 103 11.73 -9.23 15.77
N VAL A 104 11.63 -7.90 15.88
CA VAL A 104 10.43 -7.12 15.58
C VAL A 104 10.72 -6.12 14.47
N LEU A 105 9.88 -6.12 13.44
CA LEU A 105 9.96 -5.14 12.36
C LEU A 105 9.15 -3.89 12.70
N VAL A 106 9.81 -2.75 12.84
CA VAL A 106 9.16 -1.44 12.98
C VAL A 106 8.96 -0.82 11.59
N LEU A 107 7.70 -0.62 11.21
CA LEU A 107 7.29 -0.05 9.92
C LEU A 107 7.03 1.45 10.08
N THR A 108 7.95 2.23 9.52
CA THR A 108 7.90 3.70 9.58
C THR A 108 6.92 4.28 8.56
N SER A 109 6.68 5.59 8.65
CA SER A 109 5.78 6.31 7.74
C SER A 109 6.40 7.61 7.26
N VAL A 110 5.61 8.47 6.61
CA VAL A 110 6.08 9.73 6.05
C VAL A 110 6.20 10.77 7.17
N THR A 111 7.39 11.30 7.43
CA THR A 111 7.59 12.36 8.45
C THR A 111 7.51 13.78 7.92
N TYR A 112 7.59 13.99 6.60
CA TYR A 112 7.49 15.32 6.00
C TYR A 112 6.62 15.34 4.74
N PRO A 113 5.78 16.38 4.56
CA PRO A 113 5.03 16.56 3.32
C PRO A 113 5.96 16.97 2.17
N ASP A 114 5.59 16.61 0.94
CA ASP A 114 6.25 17.07 -0.29
C ASP A 114 5.24 17.26 -1.43
N GLU A 115 5.73 17.48 -2.65
CA GLU A 115 4.92 17.66 -3.87
C GLU A 115 4.08 16.43 -4.26
N THR A 116 4.34 15.26 -3.67
CA THR A 116 3.66 14.00 -3.96
C THR A 116 2.68 13.57 -2.86
N GLY A 117 2.69 14.21 -1.68
CA GLY A 117 1.71 13.94 -0.62
C GLY A 117 2.10 14.45 0.77
N GLY A 118 1.18 14.31 1.74
CA GLY A 118 1.36 14.76 3.13
C GLY A 118 2.21 13.84 4.02
N ALA A 119 2.51 14.32 5.23
CA ALA A 119 3.08 13.54 6.33
C ALA A 119 1.99 12.79 7.11
N ALA A 120 2.37 11.70 7.78
CA ALA A 120 1.49 10.94 8.66
C ALA A 120 1.78 11.28 10.14
N PRO A 121 0.75 11.54 10.96
CA PRO A 121 0.92 11.63 12.41
C PRO A 121 1.28 10.26 13.01
N GLY A 122 1.84 10.26 14.23
CA GLY A 122 2.17 9.04 14.98
C GLY A 122 3.66 8.67 15.06
N THR A 123 4.58 9.45 14.49
CA THR A 123 6.02 9.17 14.57
C THR A 123 6.51 9.09 16.02
N GLU A 124 6.07 9.99 16.90
CA GLU A 124 6.46 9.99 18.32
C GLU A 124 5.95 8.74 19.04
N LEU A 125 4.70 8.33 18.79
CA LEU A 125 4.14 7.09 19.31
C LEU A 125 4.98 5.88 18.84
N LEU A 126 5.33 5.83 17.55
CA LEU A 126 6.10 4.72 17.00
C LEU A 126 7.53 4.66 17.56
N LEU A 127 8.20 5.80 17.71
CA LEU A 127 9.53 5.89 18.34
C LEU A 127 9.48 5.40 19.79
N ALA A 128 8.45 5.79 20.54
CA ALA A 128 8.24 5.32 21.91
C ALA A 128 7.95 3.81 21.96
N CYS A 129 7.20 3.26 21.00
CA CYS A 129 6.99 1.81 20.89
C CYS A 129 8.31 1.07 20.65
N ALA A 130 9.14 1.55 19.73
CA ALA A 130 10.45 0.96 19.43
C ALA A 130 11.37 0.97 20.66
N GLU A 131 11.38 2.06 21.43
CA GLU A 131 12.15 2.16 22.68
C GLU A 131 11.68 1.12 23.71
N ARG A 132 10.36 0.97 23.87
CA ARG A 132 9.79 -0.02 24.80
C ARG A 132 10.11 -1.46 24.41
N LEU A 133 10.06 -1.77 23.11
CA LEU A 133 10.41 -3.09 22.57
C LEU A 133 11.89 -3.41 22.78
N ALA A 134 12.78 -2.47 22.43
CA ALA A 134 14.21 -2.63 22.65
C ALA A 134 14.56 -2.79 24.14
N ALA A 135 13.93 -2.00 25.02
CA ALA A 135 14.10 -2.12 26.47
C ALA A 135 13.60 -3.46 27.04
N ALA A 136 12.64 -4.11 26.36
CA ALA A 136 12.16 -5.45 26.69
C ALA A 136 13.03 -6.58 26.11
N GLY A 137 14.10 -6.24 25.37
CA GLY A 137 15.04 -7.21 24.81
C GLY A 137 14.80 -7.56 23.34
N ALA A 138 13.83 -6.93 22.67
CA ALA A 138 13.58 -7.18 21.25
C ALA A 138 14.73 -6.65 20.38
N HIS A 139 15.10 -7.42 19.35
CA HIS A 139 15.91 -6.95 18.25
C HIS A 139 15.04 -6.14 17.29
N VAL A 140 15.17 -4.81 17.31
CA VAL A 140 14.38 -3.90 16.49
C VAL A 140 15.04 -3.69 15.13
N VAL A 141 14.36 -4.14 14.08
CA VAL A 141 14.71 -3.87 12.68
C VAL A 141 13.72 -2.85 12.11
N VAL A 142 14.21 -1.82 11.43
CA VAL A 142 13.41 -0.71 10.91
C VAL A 142 13.19 -0.87 9.41
N GLY A 143 11.93 -1.08 9.03
CA GLY A 143 11.46 -1.02 7.65
C GLY A 143 11.16 0.43 7.27
N MET A 144 12.09 1.05 6.56
CA MET A 144 12.06 2.48 6.27
C MET A 144 11.09 2.84 5.13
N HIS A 145 10.23 3.82 5.37
CA HIS A 145 9.45 4.47 4.32
C HIS A 145 10.41 5.38 3.51
N PRO A 146 10.30 5.46 2.16
CA PRO A 146 11.22 6.26 1.34
C PRO A 146 11.29 7.77 1.65
N ARG A 147 10.31 8.27 2.40
CA ARG A 147 10.16 9.67 2.83
C ARG A 147 10.23 9.84 4.35
N GLU A 148 10.92 8.93 5.02
CA GLU A 148 11.22 8.99 6.45
C GLU A 148 12.58 9.67 6.66
N ASP A 149 12.78 10.33 7.80
CA ASP A 149 14.08 10.85 8.23
C ASP A 149 14.86 9.70 8.90
N PRO A 150 15.94 9.19 8.26
CA PRO A 150 16.71 8.08 8.81
C PRO A 150 17.31 8.38 10.18
N SER A 151 17.64 9.65 10.47
CA SER A 151 18.33 10.05 11.70
C SER A 151 17.49 9.80 12.97
N LEU A 152 16.17 9.68 12.82
CA LEU A 152 15.28 9.31 13.92
C LEU A 152 15.51 7.87 14.41
N TRP A 153 16.10 7.03 13.56
CA TRP A 153 16.23 5.59 13.74
C TRP A 153 17.67 5.10 13.93
N ASP A 154 18.66 6.00 14.03
CA ASP A 154 20.10 5.70 14.13
C ASP A 154 20.49 4.75 15.29
N ARG A 155 19.59 4.54 16.25
CA ARG A 155 19.78 3.64 17.40
C ARG A 155 19.39 2.18 17.13
N TYR A 156 18.78 1.89 15.98
CA TYR A 156 18.24 0.58 15.63
C TYR A 156 18.84 0.05 14.31
N GLU A 157 18.67 -1.24 14.01
CA GLU A 157 19.04 -1.79 12.70
C GLU A 157 18.09 -1.24 11.65
N ILE A 158 18.58 -0.44 10.69
CA ILE A 158 17.80 -0.09 9.49
C ILE A 158 17.97 -1.20 8.47
N SER A 159 16.86 -1.76 7.99
CA SER A 159 16.87 -2.80 6.97
C SER A 159 17.55 -2.33 5.68
N ASP A 160 18.45 -3.14 5.14
CA ASP A 160 19.13 -2.92 3.85
C ASP A 160 18.29 -3.39 2.65
N VAL A 161 17.21 -4.13 2.91
CA VAL A 161 16.22 -4.58 1.93
C VAL A 161 14.87 -3.90 2.15
N PRO A 162 13.97 -3.88 1.14
CA PRO A 162 12.62 -3.33 1.30
C PRO A 162 11.85 -3.99 2.46
N SER A 163 10.99 -3.22 3.15
CA SER A 163 10.27 -3.69 4.35
C SER A 163 9.52 -5.01 4.18
N VAL A 164 8.94 -5.26 3.00
CA VAL A 164 8.26 -6.53 2.68
C VAL A 164 9.23 -7.71 2.71
N GLN A 165 10.47 -7.54 2.26
CA GLN A 165 11.51 -8.57 2.32
C GLN A 165 12.05 -8.74 3.74
N ALA A 166 12.28 -7.62 4.44
CA ALA A 166 12.74 -7.61 5.83
C ALA A 166 11.79 -8.37 6.77
N ALA A 167 10.49 -8.31 6.48
CA ALA A 167 9.44 -9.01 7.24
C ALA A 167 9.68 -10.51 7.38
N GLY A 168 10.31 -11.15 6.40
CA GLY A 168 10.61 -12.57 6.46
C GLY A 168 11.42 -12.99 7.70
N ARG A 169 12.17 -12.05 8.31
CA ARG A 169 13.00 -12.27 9.51
C ARG A 169 12.31 -11.93 10.82
N ALA A 170 11.13 -11.31 10.80
CA ALA A 170 10.47 -10.80 12.01
C ALA A 170 9.40 -11.76 12.53
N GLU A 171 9.26 -11.85 13.86
CA GLU A 171 8.17 -12.59 14.52
C GLU A 171 6.84 -11.86 14.35
N ALA A 172 6.88 -10.52 14.42
CA ALA A 172 5.77 -9.62 14.16
C ALA A 172 6.28 -8.27 13.65
N ALA A 173 5.38 -7.48 13.08
CA ALA A 173 5.66 -6.08 12.75
C ALA A 173 4.75 -5.13 13.53
N ILE A 174 5.22 -3.91 13.72
CA ILE A 174 4.48 -2.82 14.38
C ILE A 174 4.74 -1.52 13.61
N GLY A 175 3.73 -0.69 13.41
CA GLY A 175 3.90 0.52 12.61
C GLY A 175 2.68 1.40 12.51
N ILE A 176 2.82 2.52 11.83
CA ILE A 176 1.66 3.35 11.45
C ILE A 176 0.94 2.64 10.29
N PRO A 177 -0.36 2.28 10.41
CA PRO A 177 -1.07 1.54 9.38
C PRO A 177 -1.01 2.19 7.99
N GLY A 178 -0.69 1.40 6.97
CA GLY A 178 -0.60 1.86 5.59
C GLY A 178 -0.55 0.72 4.56
N THR A 179 -0.28 1.03 3.28
CA THR A 179 -0.32 0.04 2.17
C THR A 179 0.59 -1.16 2.41
N VAL A 180 1.68 -0.98 3.17
CA VAL A 180 2.62 -2.06 3.45
C VAL A 180 2.00 -3.14 4.36
N PHE A 181 1.04 -2.81 5.23
CA PHE A 181 0.49 -3.75 6.22
C PHE A 181 -0.10 -5.01 5.59
N PRO A 182 -1.04 -4.93 4.61
CA PRO A 182 -1.51 -6.10 3.88
C PRO A 182 -0.39 -6.95 3.25
N LEU A 183 0.70 -6.34 2.80
CA LEU A 183 1.82 -7.05 2.18
C LEU A 183 2.65 -7.82 3.22
N ILE A 184 2.82 -7.26 4.41
CA ILE A 184 3.51 -7.90 5.54
C ILE A 184 2.69 -9.10 6.03
N VAL A 185 1.37 -8.94 6.15
CA VAL A 185 0.45 -10.04 6.47
C VAL A 185 0.45 -11.10 5.37
N ALA A 186 0.54 -10.71 4.09
CA ALA A 186 0.68 -11.64 2.98
C ALA A 186 1.98 -12.47 3.05
N ALA A 187 3.06 -11.88 3.57
CA ALA A 187 4.32 -12.55 3.84
C ALA A 187 4.28 -13.51 5.05
N GLY A 188 3.13 -13.62 5.74
CA GLY A 188 2.93 -14.50 6.89
C GLY A 188 3.25 -13.87 8.24
N VAL A 189 3.48 -12.55 8.29
CA VAL A 189 3.89 -11.85 9.51
C VAL A 189 2.72 -11.05 10.09
N PRO A 190 2.33 -11.27 11.35
CA PRO A 190 1.26 -10.50 11.98
C PRO A 190 1.71 -9.05 12.23
N VAL A 191 0.76 -8.11 12.17
CA VAL A 191 1.05 -6.68 12.30
C VAL A 191 0.25 -6.02 13.42
N VAL A 192 0.87 -5.10 14.14
CA VAL A 192 0.24 -4.24 15.16
C VAL A 192 0.19 -2.80 14.63
N GLY A 193 -0.98 -2.18 14.68
CA GLY A 193 -1.18 -0.80 14.21
C GLY A 193 -1.01 0.24 15.32
N CYS A 194 -0.02 1.12 15.21
CA CYS A 194 0.09 2.34 15.99
C CYS A 194 -0.84 3.41 15.40
N VAL A 195 -1.94 3.68 16.09
CA VAL A 195 -2.99 4.59 15.62
C VAL A 195 -2.97 5.86 16.48
N ASP A 196 -2.33 6.90 15.96
CA ASP A 196 -2.44 8.24 16.54
C ASP A 196 -3.88 8.76 16.39
N PRO A 197 -4.48 9.43 17.39
CA PRO A 197 -5.83 9.97 17.28
C PRO A 197 -6.06 10.94 16.11
N ALA A 198 -5.00 11.59 15.60
CA ALA A 198 -5.06 12.45 14.42
C ALA A 198 -5.02 11.67 13.10
N LEU A 199 -4.76 10.36 13.13
CA LEU A 199 -4.67 9.51 11.96
C LEU A 199 -6.07 9.09 11.50
N THR A 200 -6.33 9.19 10.19
CA THR A 200 -7.50 8.60 9.55
C THR A 200 -7.04 7.46 8.67
N VAL A 201 -7.38 6.22 9.05
CA VAL A 201 -7.00 5.00 8.34
C VAL A 201 -8.27 4.31 7.84
N PRO A 202 -8.32 3.83 6.58
CA PRO A 202 -9.40 2.96 6.12
C PRO A 202 -9.55 1.70 6.98
N ASP A 203 -10.79 1.35 7.34
CA ASP A 203 -11.10 0.21 8.21
C ASP A 203 -10.40 -1.09 7.77
N TYR A 204 -10.36 -1.38 6.46
CA TYR A 204 -9.73 -2.61 5.96
C TYR A 204 -8.22 -2.70 6.20
N LEU A 205 -7.52 -1.58 6.47
CA LEU A 205 -6.12 -1.58 6.89
C LEU A 205 -5.98 -1.76 8.41
N LEU A 206 -7.00 -1.40 9.18
CA LEU A 206 -7.08 -1.71 10.61
C LEU A 206 -7.47 -3.18 10.81
N ASP A 207 -8.37 -3.71 9.99
CA ASP A 207 -8.84 -5.10 10.06
C ASP A 207 -7.72 -6.12 9.85
N VAL A 208 -6.66 -5.77 9.10
CA VAL A 208 -5.49 -6.65 8.94
C VAL A 208 -4.57 -6.66 10.15
N CYS A 209 -4.71 -5.70 11.07
CA CYS A 209 -3.91 -5.66 12.28
C CYS A 209 -4.41 -6.72 13.26
N SER A 210 -3.48 -7.41 13.91
CA SER A 210 -3.80 -8.28 15.04
C SER A 210 -4.42 -7.49 16.19
N SER A 211 -3.93 -6.26 16.40
CA SER A 211 -4.46 -5.28 17.34
C SER A 211 -4.01 -3.88 16.91
N THR A 212 -4.68 -2.86 17.44
CA THR A 212 -4.26 -1.47 17.33
C THR A 212 -3.95 -0.92 18.72
N ILE A 213 -2.98 0.00 18.79
CA ILE A 213 -2.56 0.66 20.01
C ILE A 213 -2.45 2.17 19.79
N ASP A 214 -2.79 2.95 20.80
CA ASP A 214 -2.62 4.40 20.87
C ASP A 214 -1.64 4.81 22.00
N ASP A 215 -1.14 3.84 22.76
CA ASP A 215 -0.18 4.01 23.84
C ASP A 215 1.01 3.03 23.66
N ALA A 216 2.22 3.57 23.68
CA ALA A 216 3.46 2.80 23.58
C ALA A 216 3.67 1.80 24.73
N ALA A 217 3.03 2.00 25.89
CA ALA A 217 3.08 1.04 26.99
C ALA A 217 2.47 -0.33 26.62
N LEU A 218 1.61 -0.37 25.60
CA LEU A 218 0.96 -1.60 25.13
C LEU A 218 1.81 -2.37 24.11
N ALA A 219 2.86 -1.77 23.56
CA ALA A 219 3.60 -2.31 22.41
C ALA A 219 4.15 -3.73 22.64
N VAL A 220 4.79 -3.97 23.79
CA VAL A 220 5.39 -5.28 24.12
C VAL A 220 4.33 -6.37 24.19
N GLY A 221 3.20 -6.09 24.87
CA GLY A 221 2.10 -7.04 24.98
C GLY A 221 1.44 -7.32 23.63
N ALA A 222 1.14 -6.26 22.88
CA ALA A 222 0.49 -6.35 21.58
C ALA A 222 1.32 -7.14 20.56
N VAL A 223 2.64 -6.90 20.52
CA VAL A 223 3.59 -7.66 19.67
C VAL A 223 3.69 -9.12 20.13
N GLY A 224 3.81 -9.35 21.43
CA GLY A 224 3.98 -10.71 21.99
C GLY A 224 2.76 -11.63 21.81
N THR A 225 1.57 -11.07 21.54
CA THR A 225 0.34 -11.83 21.28
C THR A 225 -0.18 -11.64 19.85
N ALA A 226 0.65 -11.12 18.94
CA ALA A 226 0.21 -10.79 17.59
C ALA A 226 -0.07 -12.07 16.78
N GLU A 227 -1.24 -12.14 16.17
CA GLU A 227 -1.69 -13.26 15.33
C GLU A 227 -2.13 -12.77 13.94
N LEU A 228 -2.04 -13.65 12.95
CA LEU A 228 -2.56 -13.35 11.61
C LEU A 228 -4.09 -13.24 11.66
N PRO A 229 -4.69 -12.28 10.95
CA PRO A 229 -6.13 -12.20 10.84
C PRO A 229 -6.70 -13.42 10.11
N GLY A 230 -8.00 -13.67 10.33
CA GLY A 230 -8.72 -14.77 9.69
C GLY A 230 -8.63 -14.75 8.15
N GLU A 231 -8.80 -15.90 7.52
CA GLU A 231 -8.66 -16.05 6.06
C GLU A 231 -9.57 -15.09 5.26
N ASP A 232 -10.81 -14.90 5.70
CA ASP A 232 -11.75 -13.98 5.04
C ASP A 232 -11.26 -12.53 5.06
N VAL A 233 -10.73 -12.08 6.21
CA VAL A 233 -10.17 -10.74 6.38
C VAL A 233 -8.91 -10.57 5.53
N ARG A 234 -8.02 -11.59 5.54
CA ARG A 234 -6.83 -11.61 4.69
C ARG A 234 -7.20 -11.50 3.22
N TYR A 235 -8.14 -12.30 2.73
CA TYR A 235 -8.54 -12.24 1.33
C TYR A 235 -9.20 -10.90 0.98
N ASP A 236 -10.06 -10.37 1.84
CA ASP A 236 -10.74 -9.09 1.59
C ASP A 236 -9.76 -7.91 1.53
N ALA A 237 -8.74 -7.88 2.39
CA ALA A 237 -7.79 -6.78 2.46
C ALA A 237 -6.57 -6.93 1.55
N ILE A 238 -6.08 -8.15 1.33
CA ILE A 238 -4.86 -8.45 0.55
C ILE A 238 -5.20 -8.79 -0.90
N GLY A 239 -6.30 -9.51 -1.12
CA GLY A 239 -6.63 -10.09 -2.42
C GLY A 239 -5.75 -11.30 -2.78
N PRO A 240 -5.67 -11.67 -4.07
CA PRO A 240 -4.89 -12.82 -4.49
C PRO A 240 -3.39 -12.55 -4.36
N VAL A 241 -2.66 -13.48 -3.76
CA VAL A 241 -1.21 -13.45 -3.58
C VAL A 241 -0.53 -14.21 -4.72
N GLY A 242 0.49 -13.60 -5.33
CA GLY A 242 1.29 -14.22 -6.40
C GLY A 242 0.62 -14.24 -7.78
N GLY A 243 1.41 -13.99 -8.84
CA GLY A 243 0.92 -13.88 -10.23
C GLY A 243 0.10 -12.61 -10.48
N SER A 244 0.26 -11.60 -9.65
CA SER A 244 -0.49 -10.34 -9.71
C SER A 244 -0.01 -9.44 -10.84
N ALA A 245 1.30 -9.40 -11.12
CA ALA A 245 1.84 -8.70 -12.27
C ALA A 245 1.23 -9.22 -13.58
N ASP A 246 1.18 -10.55 -13.76
CA ASP A 246 0.59 -11.16 -14.94
C ASP A 246 -0.89 -10.82 -15.08
N ARG A 247 -1.67 -10.91 -13.99
CA ARG A 247 -3.10 -10.53 -13.99
C ARG A 247 -3.32 -9.05 -14.32
N LEU A 248 -2.45 -8.17 -13.81
CA LEU A 248 -2.48 -6.73 -14.05
C LEU A 248 -2.14 -6.41 -15.51
N LEU A 249 -1.04 -6.96 -16.03
CA LEU A 249 -0.62 -6.78 -17.42
C LEU A 249 -1.68 -7.33 -18.39
N ASP A 250 -2.21 -8.52 -18.15
CA ASP A 250 -3.29 -9.12 -18.95
C ASP A 250 -4.58 -8.26 -18.89
N ALA A 251 -4.84 -7.55 -17.79
CA ALA A 251 -5.94 -6.58 -17.72
C ALA A 251 -5.69 -5.34 -18.57
N TRP A 252 -4.47 -4.80 -18.53
CA TRP A 252 -4.06 -3.64 -19.32
C TRP A 252 -4.00 -3.95 -20.82
N GLU A 253 -3.41 -5.07 -21.21
CA GLU A 253 -3.34 -5.51 -22.60
C GLU A 253 -4.72 -5.61 -23.25
N ARG A 254 -5.70 -6.18 -22.54
CA ARG A 254 -7.09 -6.23 -23.02
C ARG A 254 -7.73 -4.85 -23.13
N ALA A 255 -7.41 -3.93 -22.21
CA ALA A 255 -7.91 -2.56 -22.25
C ALA A 255 -7.28 -1.72 -23.38
N ALA A 256 -6.05 -2.05 -23.78
CA ALA A 256 -5.32 -1.39 -24.85
C ALA A 256 -5.79 -1.81 -26.27
N ARG A 257 -6.54 -2.92 -26.39
CA ARG A 257 -7.05 -3.38 -27.69
C ARG A 257 -8.10 -2.40 -28.24
N PRO A 258 -8.10 -2.11 -29.56
CA PRO A 258 -9.13 -1.32 -30.19
C PRO A 258 -10.52 -1.90 -29.89
N HIS A 259 -11.50 -1.05 -29.57
CA HIS A 259 -12.88 -1.51 -29.53
C HIS A 259 -13.30 -1.95 -30.93
N PRO A 260 -13.89 -3.15 -31.11
CA PRO A 260 -14.53 -3.46 -32.37
C PRO A 260 -15.61 -2.40 -32.60
N GLN A 261 -15.51 -1.69 -33.72
CA GLN A 261 -16.51 -0.70 -34.09
C GLN A 261 -17.86 -1.41 -34.14
N ARG A 262 -18.79 -1.01 -33.28
CA ARG A 262 -20.21 -1.33 -33.46
C ARG A 262 -20.63 -0.63 -34.75
N ARG A 263 -20.75 -1.41 -35.83
CA ARG A 263 -21.45 -0.99 -37.04
C ARG A 263 -22.94 -0.86 -36.75
#